data_AF-A0A4Q1RTY9-F1
#
_entry.id   AF-A0A4Q1RTY9-F1
#
_cell.length_a   1.000
_cell.length_b   1.000
_cell.length_c   1.000
_cell.angle_alpha   90.00
_cell.angle_beta   90.00
_cell.angle_gamma   90.00
#
_symmetry.space_group_name_H-M   'P 1'
#
loop_
_entity.id
_entity.type
_entity.pdbx_description
1 polymer ?
#
loop_
_entity_poly.entity_id
_entity_poly.type
_entity_poly.pdbx_seq_one_letter_code
_entity_poly.pdbx_strand_id
1 'polypeptide(L)'
;MDQLAHNRFLHEQYMEVLQKEVSKPYARDSKLAEHINYIYRAGATVGDGSTAAAVRYERLAGREVGGKSHSQKAEHSVTFLKNWIQKNPGADQADRNIAERLIRDMQDALDGK
;
A
#
# COMPACT_ATOMS: atom_id res chain seq x y z
N MET A 1 12.35 9.60 -31.58
CA MET A 1 11.84 8.46 -30.80
C MET A 1 10.58 8.93 -30.09
N ASP A 2 9.48 8.21 -30.28
CA ASP A 2 8.11 8.70 -30.16
C ASP A 2 7.66 8.83 -28.70
N GLN A 3 7.32 10.04 -28.26
CA GLN A 3 6.86 10.38 -26.91
C GLN A 3 5.57 9.61 -26.54
N LEU A 4 4.78 9.22 -27.55
CA LEU A 4 3.59 8.38 -27.42
C LEU A 4 3.92 6.92 -27.04
N ALA A 5 5.06 6.39 -27.48
CA ALA A 5 5.50 5.03 -27.13
C ALA A 5 6.01 4.96 -25.69
N HIS A 6 6.70 6.00 -25.21
CA HIS A 6 7.14 6.10 -23.81
C HIS A 6 5.96 6.18 -22.84
N ASN A 7 4.92 6.95 -23.19
CA ASN A 7 3.69 7.05 -22.40
C ASN A 7 2.90 5.74 -22.36
N ARG A 8 2.88 4.97 -23.46
CA ARG A 8 2.25 3.64 -23.48
C ARG A 8 3.01 2.61 -22.66
N PHE A 9 4.34 2.58 -22.76
CA PHE A 9 5.15 1.66 -21.96
C PHE A 9 5.04 1.94 -20.46
N LEU A 10 5.10 3.21 -20.04
CA LEU A 10 4.85 3.59 -18.65
C LEU A 10 3.43 3.25 -18.22
N HIS A 11 2.45 3.43 -19.09
CA HIS A 11 1.06 3.06 -18.83
C HIS A 11 0.91 1.54 -18.70
N GLU A 12 1.52 0.74 -19.55
CA GLU A 12 1.46 -0.73 -19.50
C GLU A 12 2.15 -1.27 -18.23
N GLN A 13 3.34 -0.76 -17.89
CA GLN A 13 3.99 -1.06 -16.62
C GLN A 13 3.14 -0.62 -15.41
N TYR A 14 2.47 0.53 -15.52
CA TYR A 14 1.52 1.00 -14.52
C TYR A 14 0.30 0.06 -14.41
N MET A 15 -0.28 -0.37 -15.53
CA MET A 15 -1.42 -1.30 -15.56
C MET A 15 -1.05 -2.71 -15.05
N GLU A 16 0.17 -3.18 -15.27
CA GLU A 16 0.69 -4.43 -14.68
C GLU A 16 0.85 -4.33 -13.16
N VAL A 17 1.27 -3.16 -12.64
CA VAL A 17 1.25 -2.86 -11.20
C VAL A 17 -0.19 -2.84 -10.68
N LEU A 18 -1.13 -2.24 -11.43
CA LEU A 18 -2.56 -2.23 -11.10
C LEU A 18 -3.19 -3.63 -11.13
N GLN A 19 -2.65 -4.58 -11.90
CA GLN A 19 -3.16 -5.96 -11.95
C GLN A 19 -2.70 -6.83 -10.77
N LYS A 20 -1.65 -6.42 -10.04
CA LYS A 20 -1.22 -7.06 -8.77
C LYS A 20 -2.06 -6.61 -7.56
N GLU A 21 -3.12 -5.85 -7.79
CA GLU A 21 -3.86 -5.15 -6.75
C GLU A 21 -4.77 -6.02 -5.92
N VAL A 22 -4.75 -5.73 -4.63
CA VAL A 22 -5.45 -6.49 -3.62
C VAL A 22 -6.62 -5.63 -3.19
N SER A 23 -7.83 -6.12 -3.42
CA SER A 23 -9.02 -5.52 -2.80
C SER A 23 -8.76 -5.30 -1.31
N LYS A 24 -9.09 -4.11 -0.81
CA LYS A 24 -8.96 -3.72 0.60
C LYS A 24 -9.34 -4.90 1.52
N PRO A 25 -8.43 -5.39 2.37
CA PRO A 25 -8.69 -6.57 3.17
C PRO A 25 -9.75 -6.27 4.25
N TYR A 26 -10.50 -7.31 4.62
CA TYR A 26 -11.43 -7.27 5.73
C TYR A 26 -10.79 -7.90 6.96
N ALA A 27 -10.68 -7.15 8.05
CA ALA A 27 -10.21 -7.64 9.35
C ALA A 27 -11.37 -7.73 10.36
N ARG A 28 -11.34 -8.74 11.23
CA ARG A 28 -12.34 -8.92 12.29
C ARG A 28 -12.03 -8.02 13.50
N ASP A 29 -10.76 -7.89 13.86
CA ASP A 29 -10.31 -6.97 14.90
C ASP A 29 -10.59 -5.53 14.49
N SER A 30 -11.31 -4.80 15.35
CA SER A 30 -11.77 -3.46 15.04
C SER A 30 -10.63 -2.46 14.89
N LYS A 31 -9.55 -2.60 15.67
CA LYS A 31 -8.37 -1.71 15.57
C LYS A 31 -7.60 -1.97 14.29
N LEU A 32 -7.45 -3.23 13.90
CA LEU A 32 -6.84 -3.58 12.62
C LEU A 32 -7.69 -3.07 11.46
N ALA A 33 -9.01 -3.26 11.51
CA ALA A 33 -9.94 -2.77 10.49
C ALA A 33 -9.91 -1.24 10.35
N GLU A 34 -9.89 -0.51 11.47
CA GLU A 34 -9.73 0.95 11.49
C GLU A 34 -8.42 1.38 10.85
N HIS A 35 -7.31 0.71 11.16
CA HIS A 35 -6.02 1.01 10.55
C HIS A 35 -6.00 0.68 9.05
N ILE A 36 -6.64 -0.42 8.62
CA ILE A 36 -6.83 -0.73 7.20
C ILE A 36 -7.63 0.39 6.51
N ASN A 37 -8.69 0.90 7.14
CA ASN A 37 -9.44 2.04 6.62
C ASN A 37 -8.57 3.31 6.50
N TYR A 38 -7.64 3.51 7.43
CA TYR A 38 -6.71 4.63 7.38
C TYR A 38 -5.71 4.52 6.22
N ILE A 39 -5.20 3.33 5.91
CA ILE A 39 -4.19 3.13 4.85
C ILE A 39 -4.78 2.87 3.45
N TYR A 40 -6.10 2.65 3.34
CA TYR A 40 -6.83 2.52 2.06
C TYR A 40 -7.82 3.67 1.85
N ARG A 41 -7.62 4.46 0.79
CA ARG A 41 -8.49 5.59 0.44
C ARG A 41 -9.52 5.22 -0.62
N ALA A 42 -10.79 5.50 -0.36
CA ALA A 42 -11.85 5.39 -1.36
C ALA A 42 -11.67 6.47 -2.45
N GLY A 43 -11.90 6.10 -3.71
CA GLY A 43 -11.78 7.02 -4.85
C GLY A 43 -10.35 7.49 -5.11
N ALA A 44 -9.35 6.66 -4.81
CA ALA A 44 -7.97 6.96 -5.12
C ALA A 44 -7.76 7.11 -6.64
N THR A 45 -6.89 8.04 -7.02
CA THR A 45 -6.55 8.32 -8.42
C THR A 45 -5.29 7.58 -8.89
N VAL A 46 -4.66 6.84 -7.97
CA VAL A 46 -3.40 6.09 -8.18
C VAL A 46 -3.52 4.76 -7.46
N GLY A 47 -3.22 3.67 -8.15
CA GLY A 47 -3.20 2.34 -7.56
C GLY A 47 -4.57 1.84 -7.07
N ASP A 48 -4.53 0.85 -6.17
CA ASP A 48 -5.68 0.26 -5.46
C ASP A 48 -6.21 1.15 -4.32
N GLY A 49 -5.67 2.36 -4.21
CA GLY A 49 -5.92 3.28 -3.11
C GLY A 49 -5.23 2.91 -1.81
N SER A 50 -4.38 1.89 -1.78
CA SER A 50 -3.50 1.62 -0.65
C SER A 50 -2.37 2.64 -0.56
N THR A 51 -1.86 2.80 0.65
CA THR A 51 -0.64 3.58 0.90
C THR A 51 0.56 2.98 0.19
N ALA A 52 0.66 1.65 0.07
CA ALA A 52 1.76 0.98 -0.61
C ALA A 52 1.79 1.31 -2.10
N ALA A 53 0.64 1.27 -2.78
CA ALA A 53 0.54 1.63 -4.20
C ALA A 53 0.92 3.10 -4.44
N ALA A 54 0.50 4.00 -3.55
CA ALA A 54 0.92 5.41 -3.61
C ALA A 54 2.43 5.56 -3.47
N VAL A 55 3.07 4.86 -2.52
CA VAL A 55 4.55 4.88 -2.36
C VAL A 55 5.26 4.39 -3.63
N ARG A 56 4.80 3.28 -4.22
CA ARG A 56 5.37 2.76 -5.48
C ARG A 56 5.30 3.81 -6.59
N TYR A 57 4.14 4.47 -6.73
CA TYR A 57 3.96 5.53 -7.71
C TYR A 57 4.84 6.75 -7.44
N GLU A 58 4.92 7.23 -6.20
CA GLU A 58 5.74 8.38 -5.85
C GLU A 58 7.22 8.15 -6.18
N ARG A 59 7.72 6.93 -5.90
CA ARG A 59 9.09 6.54 -6.25
C ARG A 59 9.31 6.48 -7.76
N LEU A 60 8.35 5.93 -8.51
CA LEU A 60 8.44 5.84 -9.97
C LEU A 60 8.36 7.22 -10.64
N ALA A 61 7.44 8.07 -10.17
CA ALA A 61 7.16 9.38 -10.77
C ALA A 61 8.10 10.49 -10.27
N GLY A 62 8.85 10.25 -9.19
CA GLY A 62 9.74 11.24 -8.56
C GLY A 62 9.00 12.43 -7.96
N ARG A 63 7.70 12.29 -7.67
CA ARG A 63 6.84 13.36 -7.12
C ARG A 63 5.80 12.79 -6.17
N GLU A 64 5.40 13.60 -5.20
CA GLU A 64 4.36 13.23 -4.22
C GLU A 64 2.95 13.23 -4.82
N VAL A 65 2.09 12.33 -4.34
CA VAL A 65 0.67 12.30 -4.69
C VAL A 65 -0.09 13.21 -3.72
N GLY A 66 -0.70 14.29 -4.23
CA GLY A 66 -1.48 15.21 -3.41
C GLY A 66 -0.67 16.05 -2.41
N GLY A 67 0.65 16.20 -2.64
CA GLY A 67 1.55 17.06 -1.86
C GLY A 67 1.82 16.57 -0.44
N LYS A 68 1.69 15.26 -0.19
CA LYS A 68 2.09 14.60 1.06
C LYS A 68 2.85 13.32 0.72
N SER A 69 4.00 13.11 1.36
CA SER A 69 4.74 11.85 1.25
C SER A 69 3.94 10.67 1.80
N HIS A 70 3.69 9.66 0.96
CA HIS A 70 3.10 8.41 1.38
C HIS A 70 4.12 7.47 2.05
N SER A 71 5.42 7.70 1.84
CA SER A 71 6.50 6.89 2.46
C SER A 71 6.47 7.00 3.98
N GLN A 72 6.35 8.21 4.53
CA GLN A 72 6.23 8.40 5.98
C GLN A 72 4.98 7.69 6.54
N LYS A 73 3.86 7.76 5.82
CA LYS A 73 2.63 7.06 6.21
C LYS A 73 2.82 5.53 6.21
N ALA A 74 3.53 4.99 5.22
CA ALA A 74 3.86 3.56 5.16
C ALA A 74 4.76 3.12 6.33
N GLU A 75 5.80 3.88 6.66
CA GLU A 75 6.70 3.59 7.80
C GLU A 75 5.96 3.56 9.15
N HIS A 76 5.11 4.55 9.38
CA HIS A 76 4.26 4.61 10.58
C HIS A 76 3.30 3.42 10.64
N SER A 77 2.74 3.03 9.49
CA SER A 77 1.79 1.91 9.39
C SER A 77 2.48 0.56 9.62
N VAL A 78 3.68 0.35 9.08
CA VAL A 78 4.52 -0.83 9.38
C VAL A 78 4.78 -0.92 10.89
N THR A 79 5.12 0.19 11.53
CA THR A 79 5.35 0.23 12.98
C THR A 79 4.09 -0.11 13.77
N PHE A 80 2.95 0.46 13.38
CA PHE A 80 1.65 0.16 14.00
C PHE A 80 1.31 -1.33 13.89
N LEU A 81 1.41 -1.92 12.69
CA LEU A 81 1.04 -3.31 12.46
C LEU A 81 1.94 -4.29 13.22
N LYS A 82 3.25 -4.03 13.27
CA LYS A 82 4.19 -4.83 14.10
C LYS A 82 3.80 -4.79 15.58
N ASN A 83 3.50 -3.60 16.10
CA ASN A 83 3.03 -3.43 17.47
C ASN A 83 1.68 -4.12 17.72
N TRP A 84 0.77 -4.07 16.75
CA TRP A 84 -0.51 -4.77 16.83
C TRP A 84 -0.32 -6.29 16.92
N ILE A 85 0.54 -6.89 16.09
CA ILE A 85 0.84 -8.33 16.15
C ILE A 85 1.40 -8.73 17.53
N GLN A 86 2.32 -7.91 18.08
CA GLN A 86 2.94 -8.16 19.38
C GLN A 86 1.93 -8.05 20.54
N LYS A 87 1.05 -7.05 20.51
CA LYS A 87 0.04 -6.83 21.56
C LYS A 87 -1.13 -7.81 21.50
N ASN A 88 -1.31 -8.51 20.39
CA ASN A 88 -2.39 -9.47 20.18
C ASN A 88 -1.85 -10.88 19.86
N PRO A 89 -1.22 -11.56 20.83
CA PRO A 89 -0.65 -12.91 20.63
C PRO A 89 -1.72 -13.96 20.30
N GLY A 90 -2.97 -13.76 20.77
CA GLY A 90 -4.11 -14.64 20.52
C GLY A 90 -5.08 -14.14 19.43
N ALA A 91 -4.67 -13.18 18.59
CA ALA A 91 -5.50 -12.72 17.47
C ALA A 91 -5.81 -13.87 16.50
N ASP A 92 -6.95 -13.75 15.82
CA ASP A 92 -7.34 -14.67 14.74
C ASP A 92 -6.23 -14.76 13.68
N GLN A 93 -5.98 -15.98 13.19
CA GLN A 93 -4.90 -16.23 12.24
C GLN A 93 -5.10 -15.46 10.92
N ALA A 94 -6.35 -15.23 10.49
CA ALA A 94 -6.64 -14.45 9.28
C ALA A 94 -6.23 -12.98 9.47
N ASP A 95 -6.56 -12.37 10.61
CA ASP A 95 -6.18 -10.99 10.92
C ASP A 95 -4.65 -10.84 11.03
N ARG A 96 -3.96 -11.82 11.63
CA ARG A 96 -2.50 -11.86 11.67
C ARG A 96 -1.90 -11.93 10.26
N ASN A 97 -2.42 -12.82 9.41
CA ASN A 97 -1.97 -12.93 8.02
C ASN A 97 -2.18 -11.64 7.23
N ILE A 98 -3.30 -10.93 7.46
CA ILE A 98 -3.56 -9.61 6.85
C ILE A 98 -2.50 -8.60 7.31
N ALA A 99 -2.25 -8.47 8.61
CA ALA A 99 -1.27 -7.54 9.15
C ALA A 99 0.14 -7.82 8.61
N GLU A 100 0.57 -9.07 8.58
CA GLU A 100 1.87 -9.47 8.02
C GLU A 100 2.00 -9.16 6.54
N ARG A 101 0.94 -9.40 5.76
CA ARG A 101 0.92 -9.11 4.33
C ARG A 101 1.01 -7.62 4.05
N LEU A 102 0.28 -6.80 4.80
CA LEU A 102 0.33 -5.34 4.69
C LEU A 102 1.71 -4.78 5.08
N ILE A 103 2.34 -5.36 6.12
CA ILE A 103 3.73 -5.02 6.48
C ILE A 103 4.67 -5.27 5.31
N ARG A 104 4.62 -6.48 4.72
CA ARG A 104 5.50 -6.85 3.61
C ARG A 104 5.30 -5.95 2.40
N ASP A 105 4.05 -5.70 2.00
CA ASP A 105 3.76 -4.87 0.84
C ASP A 105 4.25 -3.42 1.01
N MET A 106 4.05 -2.83 2.20
CA MET A 106 4.59 -1.49 2.48
C MET A 106 6.11 -1.47 2.54
N GLN A 107 6.76 -2.50 3.09
CA GLN A 107 8.22 -2.60 3.08
C GLN A 107 8.76 -2.75 1.65
N ASP A 108 8.16 -3.59 0.82
CA ASP A 108 8.52 -3.75 -0.59
C ASP A 108 8.34 -2.44 -1.35
N ALA A 109 7.24 -1.71 -1.13
CA ALA A 109 7.01 -0.40 -1.73
C ALA A 109 8.07 0.63 -1.33
N LEU A 110 8.44 0.70 -0.04
CA LEU A 110 9.48 1.59 0.47
C LEU A 110 10.87 1.24 -0.11
N ASP A 111 11.17 -0.06 -0.20
CA ASP A 111 12.42 -0.58 -0.77
C ASP A 111 12.47 -0.43 -2.31
N GLY A 112 11.31 -0.32 -2.97
CA GLY A 112 11.20 -0.24 -4.43
C GLY A 112 11.20 -1.59 -5.14
N LYS A 113 10.64 -2.62 -4.51
CA LYS A 113 10.57 -4.00 -5.01
C LYS A 113 9.25 -4.30 -5.70
#